data_AF-A0A662ATG7-F1
#
_entry.id   AF-A0A662ATG7-F1
#
_cell.length_a   1.000
_cell.length_b   1.000
_cell.length_c   1.000
_cell.angle_alpha   90.00
_cell.angle_beta   90.00
_cell.angle_gamma   90.00
#
_symmetry.space_group_name_H-M   'P 1'
#
loop_
_entity.id
_entity.type
_entity.pdbx_description
1 polymer ?
#
loop_
_entity_poly.entity_id
_entity_poly.type
_entity_poly.pdbx_seq_one_letter_code
_entity_poly.pdbx_strand_id
1 'polypeptide(L)'
;IAKIPEDALPKGLKSAPKSKTLRFKMATVLYLDIQGFKKISESMKSSQVIDELDQIIFHFNEIVEKFKIQKIKTIGDAYMCAGGVPVKNITNPIDVVLAALEMEDYLGQLKDEYEEQGREFWDLRLGIHTGAVTATMQGRKKVSYDLKGDTVNIATRMAAASELGMINMSIMTYEMVKPYFDCEYHGKIPVKYQGDMEMYFLKRIKKKYSEDRKIGTKPNEIFRVKYLIRQFTDLQEMILDKLERELPEYLYYHNYKHTIDVVNQAELIGYGEGVDDEAILLLMTAALFHDAGHTIGYDNHEYFGTQIAREWLPKFKYTQKQIDEICEIIMATKLPPDPKTLLQTIICDSDLDYLGRSDFIPVSNTLYEELKAQNKMASLNAWNKIQVKFLSVHHFFTKTANSLREVNKQAQIERIKALVNWDED
;
A
#
# COMPACT_ATOMS: atom_id res chain seq x y z
N ILE A 1 -17.65 -6.96 -12.74
CA ILE A 1 -16.65 -7.99 -13.18
C ILE A 1 -15.45 -7.28 -13.80
N ALA A 2 -14.63 -6.65 -12.98
CA ALA A 2 -13.31 -6.19 -13.39
C ALA A 2 -12.43 -7.39 -13.81
N LYS A 3 -11.95 -7.39 -15.06
CA LYS A 3 -10.87 -8.30 -15.47
C LYS A 3 -9.62 -7.91 -14.68
N ILE A 4 -9.11 -8.85 -13.89
CA ILE A 4 -7.78 -8.74 -13.27
C ILE A 4 -6.76 -8.68 -14.42
N PRO A 5 -5.78 -7.75 -14.40
CA PRO A 5 -4.69 -7.71 -15.38
C PRO A 5 -3.95 -9.06 -15.43
N GLU A 6 -3.65 -9.56 -16.63
CA GLU A 6 -2.96 -10.84 -16.88
C GLU A 6 -1.57 -10.90 -16.21
N ASP A 7 -1.04 -9.73 -15.91
CA ASP A 7 0.23 -9.36 -15.30
C ASP A 7 0.27 -9.49 -13.76
N ALA A 8 -0.87 -9.71 -13.10
CA ALA A 8 -0.93 -10.04 -11.66
C ALA A 8 -0.70 -11.54 -11.37
N LEU A 9 -0.48 -12.37 -12.40
CA LEU A 9 -0.13 -13.78 -12.28
C LEU A 9 1.40 -13.94 -12.42
N PRO A 10 2.08 -14.71 -11.54
CA PRO A 10 3.49 -15.03 -11.72
C PRO A 10 3.73 -15.65 -13.10
N LYS A 11 4.58 -15.01 -13.93
CA LYS A 11 4.90 -15.47 -15.29
C LYS A 11 5.84 -16.68 -15.24
N GLY A 12 5.49 -17.70 -16.01
CA GLY A 12 6.32 -18.89 -16.29
C GLY A 12 5.59 -20.21 -16.05
N LEU A 13 4.77 -20.67 -17.03
CA LEU A 13 4.54 -22.11 -17.33
C LEU A 13 3.55 -22.28 -18.51
N LYS A 14 3.95 -23.10 -19.48
CA LYS A 14 3.24 -23.42 -20.75
C LYS A 14 2.07 -24.41 -20.61
N SER A 15 1.45 -24.58 -19.44
CA SER A 15 0.19 -25.36 -19.30
C SER A 15 -0.51 -25.09 -17.96
N ALA A 16 -1.86 -25.04 -17.98
CA ALA A 16 -2.69 -24.68 -16.84
C ALA A 16 -2.81 -25.82 -15.80
N PRO A 17 -2.44 -25.61 -14.52
CA PRO A 17 -2.73 -26.57 -13.45
C PRO A 17 -4.26 -26.66 -13.22
N LYS A 18 -4.81 -27.87 -13.01
CA LYS A 18 -6.25 -28.09 -12.75
C LYS A 18 -6.76 -27.45 -11.44
N SER A 19 -5.87 -27.15 -10.49
CA SER A 19 -6.12 -26.26 -9.34
C SER A 19 -4.78 -25.72 -8.84
N LYS A 20 -4.70 -24.43 -8.51
CA LYS A 20 -3.49 -23.82 -7.93
C LYS A 20 -3.79 -23.45 -6.49
N THR A 21 -2.93 -23.86 -5.57
CA THR A 21 -3.02 -23.52 -4.15
C THR A 21 -1.98 -22.47 -3.81
N LEU A 22 -2.40 -21.38 -3.19
CA LEU A 22 -1.55 -20.26 -2.80
C LEU A 22 -1.69 -20.01 -1.29
N ARG A 23 -0.57 -19.71 -0.63
CA ARG A 23 -0.55 -19.36 0.79
C ARG A 23 -0.38 -17.85 0.95
N PHE A 24 -1.28 -17.23 1.70
CA PHE A 24 -1.27 -15.83 2.04
C PHE A 24 -0.96 -15.70 3.53
N LYS A 25 0.08 -14.96 3.88
CA LYS A 25 0.48 -14.76 5.28
C LYS A 25 -0.50 -13.86 6.04
N MET A 26 -1.15 -12.95 5.31
CA MET A 26 -2.10 -11.99 5.85
C MET A 26 -3.25 -11.84 4.86
N ALA A 27 -4.44 -12.23 5.30
CA ALA A 27 -5.71 -11.96 4.65
C ALA A 27 -6.73 -11.62 5.74
N THR A 28 -7.65 -10.73 5.42
CA THR A 28 -8.76 -10.38 6.33
C THR A 28 -10.02 -11.01 5.79
N VAL A 29 -10.61 -11.91 6.57
CA VAL A 29 -11.85 -12.62 6.23
C VAL A 29 -12.99 -11.93 6.94
N LEU A 30 -14.02 -11.57 6.18
CA LEU A 30 -15.33 -11.17 6.70
C LEU A 30 -16.30 -12.32 6.47
N TYR A 31 -16.98 -12.69 7.55
CA TYR A 31 -18.07 -13.65 7.53
C TYR A 31 -19.34 -12.94 8.01
N LEU A 32 -20.40 -13.04 7.22
CA LEU A 32 -21.73 -12.54 7.53
C LEU A 32 -22.71 -13.71 7.57
N ASP A 33 -23.53 -13.74 8.61
CA ASP A 33 -24.52 -14.78 8.86
C ASP A 33 -25.90 -14.14 9.01
N ILE A 34 -26.87 -14.60 8.21
CA ILE A 34 -28.25 -14.10 8.23
C ILE A 34 -29.08 -14.95 9.18
N GLN A 35 -29.52 -14.35 10.28
CA GLN A 35 -30.32 -14.97 11.33
C GLN A 35 -31.82 -14.75 11.10
N GLY A 36 -32.63 -15.75 11.44
CA GLY A 36 -34.09 -15.68 11.28
C GLY A 36 -34.62 -16.05 9.89
N PHE A 37 -33.74 -16.33 8.92
CA PHE A 37 -34.10 -16.75 7.56
C PHE A 37 -35.13 -17.90 7.55
N LYS A 38 -34.93 -18.93 8.37
CA LYS A 38 -35.86 -20.08 8.45
C LYS A 38 -37.27 -19.67 8.85
N LYS A 39 -37.42 -18.84 9.87
CA LYS A 39 -38.74 -18.38 10.35
C LYS A 39 -39.46 -17.55 9.29
N ILE A 40 -38.75 -16.63 8.65
CA ILE A 40 -39.32 -15.77 7.61
C ILE A 40 -39.70 -16.62 6.38
N SER A 41 -38.86 -17.60 5.99
CA SER A 41 -39.11 -18.50 4.86
C SER A 41 -40.30 -19.44 5.04
N GLU A 42 -40.73 -19.70 6.28
CA GLU A 42 -41.94 -20.48 6.60
C GLU A 42 -43.22 -19.64 6.47
N SER A 43 -43.12 -18.31 6.62
CA SER A 43 -44.25 -17.37 6.59
C SER A 43 -44.47 -16.69 5.22
N MET A 44 -43.43 -16.63 4.38
CA MET A 44 -43.46 -16.04 3.04
C MET A 44 -43.42 -17.11 1.95
N LYS A 45 -43.86 -16.77 0.73
CA LYS A 45 -43.61 -17.63 -0.43
C LYS A 45 -42.10 -17.73 -0.64
N SER A 46 -41.58 -18.95 -0.70
CA SER A 46 -40.13 -19.22 -0.77
C SER A 46 -39.41 -18.46 -1.90
N SER A 47 -40.10 -18.10 -2.98
CA SER A 47 -39.54 -17.29 -4.08
C SER A 47 -39.24 -15.84 -3.67
N GLN A 48 -40.10 -15.19 -2.89
CA GLN A 48 -39.94 -13.77 -2.54
C GLN A 48 -38.74 -13.56 -1.60
N VAL A 49 -38.55 -14.47 -0.65
CA VAL A 49 -37.40 -14.42 0.28
C VAL A 49 -36.07 -14.62 -0.46
N ILE A 50 -36.07 -15.48 -1.49
CA ILE A 50 -34.88 -15.68 -2.34
C ILE A 50 -34.58 -14.41 -3.15
N ASP A 51 -35.59 -13.78 -3.75
CA ASP A 51 -35.41 -12.56 -4.54
C ASP A 51 -34.82 -11.42 -3.69
N GLU A 52 -35.27 -11.28 -2.43
CA GLU A 52 -34.75 -10.26 -1.50
C GLU A 52 -33.31 -10.57 -1.05
N LEU A 53 -32.99 -11.85 -0.78
CA LEU A 53 -31.62 -12.29 -0.49
C LEU A 53 -30.67 -11.98 -1.67
N ASP A 54 -31.11 -12.26 -2.89
CA ASP A 54 -30.34 -12.01 -4.10
C ASP A 54 -30.05 -10.53 -4.30
N GLN A 55 -30.99 -9.64 -3.94
CA GLN A 55 -30.76 -8.19 -3.94
C GLN A 55 -29.69 -7.76 -2.93
N ILE A 56 -29.75 -8.27 -1.69
CA ILE A 56 -28.71 -8.00 -0.68
C ILE A 56 -27.34 -8.50 -1.16
N ILE A 57 -27.28 -9.74 -1.64
CA ILE A 57 -26.04 -10.34 -2.16
C ILE A 57 -25.52 -9.55 -3.36
N PHE A 58 -26.40 -9.05 -4.23
CA PHE A 58 -26.02 -8.22 -5.36
C PHE A 58 -25.33 -6.94 -4.87
N HIS A 59 -25.94 -6.21 -3.94
CA HIS A 59 -25.36 -4.98 -3.40
C HIS A 59 -24.05 -5.23 -2.64
N PHE A 60 -23.97 -6.32 -1.87
CA PHE A 60 -22.71 -6.73 -1.24
C PHE A 60 -21.61 -7.01 -2.26
N ASN A 61 -21.94 -7.57 -3.43
CA ASN A 61 -20.96 -7.78 -4.49
C ASN A 61 -20.44 -6.44 -5.06
N GLU A 62 -21.28 -5.42 -5.14
CA GLU A 62 -20.87 -4.06 -5.54
C GLU A 62 -19.91 -3.45 -4.51
N ILE A 63 -20.24 -3.58 -3.22
CA ILE A 63 -19.39 -3.10 -2.11
C ILE A 63 -18.02 -3.80 -2.14
N VAL A 64 -17.97 -5.14 -2.20
CA VAL A 64 -16.68 -5.84 -2.22
C VAL A 64 -15.88 -5.53 -3.50
N GLU A 65 -16.52 -5.34 -4.66
CA GLU A 65 -15.83 -4.94 -5.90
C GLU A 65 -15.21 -3.53 -5.76
N LYS A 66 -15.94 -2.57 -5.17
CA LYS A 66 -15.47 -1.21 -4.87
C LYS A 66 -14.20 -1.21 -4.00
N PHE A 67 -14.15 -2.07 -2.98
CA PHE A 67 -12.99 -2.19 -2.08
C PHE A 67 -11.92 -3.19 -2.55
N LYS A 68 -12.04 -3.74 -3.77
CA LYS A 68 -11.12 -4.77 -4.32
C LYS A 68 -11.00 -6.01 -3.41
N ILE A 69 -12.10 -6.37 -2.74
CA ILE A 69 -12.22 -7.54 -1.87
C ILE A 69 -12.76 -8.72 -2.69
N GLN A 70 -12.20 -9.92 -2.48
CA GLN A 70 -12.63 -11.10 -3.20
C GLN A 70 -13.79 -11.79 -2.48
N LYS A 71 -14.93 -11.93 -3.17
CA LYS A 71 -15.98 -12.86 -2.75
C LYS A 71 -15.46 -14.30 -2.79
N ILE A 72 -15.62 -15.03 -1.70
CA ILE A 72 -15.19 -16.44 -1.59
C ILE A 72 -16.34 -17.37 -1.91
N LYS A 73 -17.42 -17.29 -1.11
CA LYS A 73 -18.60 -18.13 -1.28
C LYS A 73 -19.82 -17.53 -0.60
N THR A 74 -20.98 -17.92 -1.13
CA THR A 74 -22.27 -17.81 -0.47
C THR A 74 -22.67 -19.22 -0.07
N ILE A 75 -22.94 -19.47 1.20
CA ILE A 75 -23.37 -20.79 1.71
C ILE A 75 -24.75 -20.60 2.34
N GLY A 76 -25.81 -20.89 1.59
CA GLY A 76 -27.17 -20.66 2.07
C GLY A 76 -27.38 -19.18 2.44
N ASP A 77 -27.60 -18.95 3.72
CA ASP A 77 -27.83 -17.67 4.40
C ASP A 77 -26.54 -16.97 4.88
N ALA A 78 -25.36 -17.51 4.53
CA ALA A 78 -24.08 -16.91 4.89
C ALA A 78 -23.32 -16.34 3.68
N TYR A 79 -22.65 -15.21 3.90
CA TYR A 79 -21.81 -14.53 2.92
C TYR A 79 -20.36 -14.43 3.43
N MET A 80 -19.39 -14.83 2.61
CA MET A 80 -17.97 -14.78 2.95
C MET A 80 -17.16 -14.08 1.86
N CYS A 81 -16.38 -13.09 2.28
CA CYS A 81 -15.40 -12.39 1.43
C CYS A 81 -14.06 -12.23 2.15
N ALA A 82 -13.00 -11.97 1.39
CA ALA A 82 -11.67 -11.78 1.94
C ALA A 82 -10.86 -10.73 1.19
N GLY A 83 -10.20 -9.85 1.94
CA GLY A 83 -9.19 -8.94 1.43
C GLY A 83 -7.79 -9.56 1.48
N GLY A 84 -6.88 -9.12 0.61
CA GLY A 84 -5.53 -9.69 0.48
C GLY A 84 -5.47 -10.99 -0.32
N VAL A 85 -6.59 -11.38 -0.95
CA VAL A 85 -6.73 -12.50 -1.87
C VAL A 85 -7.52 -12.01 -3.09
N PRO A 86 -7.17 -12.39 -4.33
CA PRO A 86 -5.99 -13.16 -4.73
C PRO A 86 -4.70 -12.33 -4.78
N VAL A 87 -4.82 -11.00 -4.73
CA VAL A 87 -3.69 -10.06 -4.75
C VAL A 87 -3.39 -9.66 -3.31
N LYS A 88 -2.13 -9.81 -2.90
CA LYS A 88 -1.66 -9.38 -1.59
C LYS A 88 -1.67 -7.85 -1.53
N ASN A 89 -2.11 -7.31 -0.40
CA ASN A 89 -1.95 -5.89 -0.08
C ASN A 89 -1.90 -5.72 1.44
N ILE A 90 -1.22 -4.68 1.91
CA ILE A 90 -1.11 -4.39 3.35
C ILE A 90 -2.36 -3.70 3.93
N THR A 91 -3.19 -3.14 3.05
CA THR A 91 -4.41 -2.40 3.43
C THR A 91 -5.65 -3.27 3.61
N ASN A 92 -5.59 -4.59 3.32
CA ASN A 92 -6.79 -5.44 3.40
C ASN A 92 -7.60 -5.36 4.69
N PRO A 93 -7.02 -5.20 5.90
CA PRO A 93 -7.83 -5.07 7.10
C PRO A 93 -8.69 -3.81 7.06
N ILE A 94 -8.13 -2.69 6.57
CA ILE A 94 -8.84 -1.42 6.43
C ILE A 94 -9.92 -1.52 5.36
N ASP A 95 -9.58 -2.10 4.20
CA ASP A 95 -10.52 -2.27 3.08
C ASP A 95 -11.74 -3.10 3.51
N VAL A 96 -11.52 -4.21 4.22
CA VAL A 96 -12.60 -5.10 4.70
C VAL A 96 -13.45 -4.44 5.79
N VAL A 97 -12.84 -3.67 6.69
CA VAL A 97 -13.56 -2.93 7.74
C VAL A 97 -14.44 -1.83 7.15
N LEU A 98 -13.95 -1.09 6.13
CA LEU A 98 -14.77 -0.11 5.41
C LEU A 98 -15.94 -0.78 4.68
N ALA A 99 -15.70 -1.92 4.02
CA ALA A 99 -16.76 -2.69 3.38
C ALA A 99 -17.80 -3.18 4.40
N ALA A 100 -17.38 -3.61 5.59
CA ALA A 100 -18.27 -4.05 6.65
C ALA A 100 -19.20 -2.93 7.14
N LEU A 101 -18.67 -1.71 7.32
CA LEU A 101 -19.48 -0.54 7.68
C LEU A 101 -20.50 -0.20 6.60
N GLU A 102 -20.10 -0.22 5.33
CA GLU A 102 -21.01 0.07 4.21
C GLU A 102 -22.09 -1.01 4.06
N MET A 103 -21.76 -2.28 4.32
CA MET A 103 -22.75 -3.36 4.40
C MET A 103 -23.73 -3.12 5.54
N GLU A 104 -23.25 -2.82 6.75
CA GLU A 104 -24.10 -2.56 7.93
C GLU A 104 -25.01 -1.34 7.75
N ASP A 105 -24.51 -0.24 7.14
CA ASP A 105 -25.33 0.93 6.80
C ASP A 105 -26.46 0.57 5.82
N TYR A 106 -26.16 -0.19 4.76
CA TYR A 106 -27.16 -0.62 3.78
C TYR A 106 -28.24 -1.50 4.43
N LEU A 107 -27.82 -2.42 5.29
CA LEU A 107 -28.72 -3.31 6.02
C LEU A 107 -29.59 -2.55 7.01
N GLY A 108 -29.06 -1.53 7.68
CA GLY A 108 -29.83 -0.64 8.55
C GLY A 108 -30.93 0.10 7.79
N GLN A 109 -30.61 0.67 6.62
CA GLN A 109 -31.59 1.33 5.75
C GLN A 109 -32.69 0.37 5.30
N LEU A 110 -32.31 -0.83 4.86
CA LEU A 110 -33.27 -1.84 4.44
C LEU A 110 -34.17 -2.31 5.59
N LYS A 111 -33.62 -2.41 6.80
CA LYS A 111 -34.40 -2.74 8.00
C LYS A 111 -35.44 -1.66 8.30
N ASP A 112 -35.05 -0.38 8.27
CA ASP A 112 -35.96 0.74 8.51
C ASP A 112 -37.11 0.74 7.48
N GLU A 113 -36.83 0.50 6.19
CA GLU A 113 -37.84 0.40 5.14
C GLU A 113 -38.83 -0.76 5.36
N TYR A 114 -38.37 -1.89 5.89
CA TYR A 114 -39.22 -3.04 6.19
C TYR A 114 -40.11 -2.78 7.40
N GLU A 115 -39.55 -2.17 8.45
CA GLU A 115 -40.29 -1.79 9.65
C GLU A 115 -41.39 -0.77 9.33
N GLU A 116 -41.14 0.21 8.46
CA GLU A 116 -42.15 1.15 7.96
C GLU A 116 -43.30 0.47 7.20
N GLN A 117 -43.01 -0.65 6.53
CA GLN A 117 -44.01 -1.48 5.83
C GLN A 117 -44.69 -2.50 6.76
N GLY A 118 -44.33 -2.53 8.05
CA GLY A 118 -44.83 -3.50 9.02
C GLY A 118 -44.38 -4.95 8.73
N ARG A 119 -43.25 -5.13 8.02
CA ARG A 119 -42.68 -6.44 7.69
C ARG A 119 -41.56 -6.78 8.70
N GLU A 120 -41.44 -8.06 9.03
CA GLU A 120 -40.27 -8.54 9.79
C GLU A 120 -39.02 -8.50 8.90
N PHE A 121 -37.89 -8.12 9.49
CA PHE A 121 -36.57 -8.12 8.85
C PHE A 121 -35.66 -9.16 9.51
N TRP A 122 -34.78 -9.79 8.73
CA TRP A 122 -33.78 -10.73 9.27
C TRP A 122 -32.68 -9.98 10.01
N ASP A 123 -32.20 -10.56 11.10
CA ASP A 123 -31.04 -10.04 11.82
C ASP A 123 -29.74 -10.59 11.24
N LEU A 124 -28.65 -9.87 11.47
CA LEU A 124 -27.38 -10.15 10.83
C LEU A 124 -26.26 -10.15 11.85
N ARG A 125 -25.29 -11.03 11.66
CA ARG A 125 -24.07 -11.06 12.47
C ARG A 125 -22.86 -11.00 11.57
N LEU A 126 -21.95 -10.07 11.84
CA LEU A 126 -20.70 -9.92 11.10
C LEU A 126 -19.51 -10.26 11.99
N GLY A 127 -18.56 -10.99 11.44
CA GLY A 127 -17.33 -11.41 12.08
C GLY A 127 -16.13 -11.18 11.19
N ILE A 128 -15.12 -10.48 11.71
CA ILE A 128 -13.89 -10.16 10.97
C ILE A 128 -12.67 -10.70 11.71
N HIS A 129 -11.80 -11.37 10.97
CA HIS A 129 -10.50 -11.79 11.48
C HIS A 129 -9.41 -11.73 10.41
N THR A 130 -8.22 -11.30 10.84
CA THR A 130 -7.03 -11.19 9.99
C THR A 130 -6.00 -12.23 10.40
N GLY A 131 -5.55 -13.03 9.42
CA GLY A 131 -4.58 -14.09 9.66
C GLY A 131 -4.13 -14.77 8.37
N ALA A 132 -3.34 -15.84 8.50
CA ALA A 132 -2.86 -16.60 7.35
C ALA A 132 -3.97 -17.49 6.77
N VAL A 133 -4.04 -17.56 5.44
CA VAL A 133 -4.99 -18.42 4.73
C VAL A 133 -4.31 -19.18 3.60
N THR A 134 -4.85 -20.35 3.29
CA THR A 134 -4.54 -21.09 2.07
C THR A 134 -5.72 -20.94 1.11
N ALA A 135 -5.49 -20.30 -0.04
CA ALA A 135 -6.51 -20.15 -1.07
C ALA A 135 -6.30 -21.19 -2.17
N THR A 136 -7.33 -21.96 -2.48
CA THR A 136 -7.37 -22.88 -3.62
C THR A 136 -8.17 -22.25 -4.74
N MET A 137 -7.55 -22.07 -5.90
CA MET A 137 -8.20 -21.57 -7.11
C MET A 137 -8.79 -22.72 -7.91
N GLN A 138 -10.08 -22.62 -8.25
CA GLN A 138 -10.84 -23.63 -9.01
C GLN A 138 -11.54 -22.98 -10.22
N GLY A 139 -11.76 -23.79 -11.27
CA GLY A 139 -12.49 -23.36 -12.47
C GLY A 139 -11.59 -22.81 -13.59
N ARG A 140 -11.96 -23.12 -14.85
CA ARG A 140 -11.21 -22.70 -16.06
C ARG A 140 -11.72 -21.40 -16.68
N LYS A 141 -13.03 -21.16 -16.64
CA LYS A 141 -13.69 -19.97 -17.24
C LYS A 141 -14.19 -18.99 -16.19
N LYS A 142 -14.72 -19.50 -15.08
CA LYS A 142 -15.13 -18.72 -13.90
C LYS A 142 -14.27 -19.18 -12.74
N VAL A 143 -13.31 -18.34 -12.37
CA VAL A 143 -12.38 -18.64 -11.28
C VAL A 143 -13.12 -18.44 -9.96
N SER A 144 -13.17 -19.47 -9.13
CA SER A 144 -13.61 -19.39 -7.74
C SER A 144 -12.45 -19.68 -6.80
N TYR A 145 -12.52 -19.07 -5.62
CA TYR A 145 -11.52 -19.25 -4.57
C TYR A 145 -12.17 -19.95 -3.38
N ASP A 146 -11.53 -20.99 -2.87
CA ASP A 146 -11.88 -21.59 -1.58
C ASP A 146 -10.78 -21.30 -0.58
N LEU A 147 -11.14 -20.76 0.58
CA LEU A 147 -10.20 -20.44 1.66
C LEU A 147 -10.24 -21.55 2.72
N LYS A 148 -9.04 -21.93 3.16
CA LYS A 148 -8.83 -22.88 4.26
C LYS A 148 -7.82 -22.30 5.26
N GLY A 149 -7.97 -22.70 6.51
CA GLY A 149 -7.10 -22.30 7.62
C GLY A 149 -7.88 -21.81 8.83
N ASP A 150 -7.21 -21.71 9.97
CA ASP A 150 -7.82 -21.28 11.23
C ASP A 150 -8.46 -19.91 11.13
N THR A 151 -7.91 -19.03 10.28
CA THR A 151 -8.46 -17.68 10.04
C THR A 151 -9.93 -17.71 9.64
N VAL A 152 -10.33 -18.65 8.78
CA VAL A 152 -11.74 -18.78 8.34
C VAL A 152 -12.61 -19.24 9.51
N ASN A 153 -12.16 -20.23 10.27
CA ASN A 153 -12.88 -20.74 11.43
C ASN A 153 -13.04 -19.67 12.51
N ILE A 154 -12.00 -18.87 12.76
CA ILE A 154 -12.04 -17.78 13.72
C ILE A 154 -13.01 -16.69 13.26
N ALA A 155 -13.00 -16.29 11.99
CA ALA A 155 -13.94 -15.29 11.46
C ALA A 155 -15.41 -15.74 11.62
N THR A 156 -15.72 -17.01 11.32
CA THR A 156 -17.06 -17.57 11.56
C THR A 156 -17.44 -17.56 13.05
N ARG A 157 -16.48 -17.82 13.95
CA ARG A 157 -16.72 -17.74 15.40
C ARG A 157 -16.88 -16.31 15.90
N MET A 158 -16.18 -15.33 15.33
CA MET A 158 -16.40 -13.91 15.60
C MET A 158 -17.84 -13.51 15.25
N ALA A 159 -18.35 -13.95 14.10
CA ALA A 159 -19.73 -13.70 13.69
C ALA A 159 -20.72 -14.39 14.63
N ALA A 160 -20.50 -15.67 14.94
CA ALA A 160 -21.38 -16.41 15.86
C ALA A 160 -21.45 -15.79 17.27
N ALA A 161 -20.35 -15.20 17.73
CA ALA A 161 -20.25 -14.49 19.01
C ALA A 161 -20.67 -13.01 18.92
N SER A 162 -21.05 -12.50 17.74
CA SER A 162 -21.51 -11.13 17.58
C SER A 162 -22.95 -10.94 18.08
N GLU A 163 -23.23 -9.75 18.60
CA GLU A 163 -24.59 -9.25 18.78
C GLU A 163 -25.25 -8.94 17.42
N LEU A 164 -26.57 -8.94 17.39
CA LEU A 164 -27.36 -8.69 16.18
C LEU A 164 -27.15 -7.26 15.70
N GLY A 165 -26.88 -7.09 14.41
CA GLY A 165 -26.60 -5.79 13.78
C GLY A 165 -25.22 -5.21 14.11
N MET A 166 -24.41 -5.89 14.92
CA MET A 166 -23.06 -5.43 15.27
C MET A 166 -21.99 -6.11 14.42
N ILE A 167 -20.87 -5.42 14.22
CA ILE A 167 -19.69 -5.96 13.55
C ILE A 167 -18.65 -6.33 14.60
N ASN A 168 -18.41 -7.63 14.77
CA ASN A 168 -17.44 -8.14 15.73
C ASN A 168 -16.10 -8.46 15.05
N MET A 169 -15.00 -8.15 15.73
CA MET A 169 -13.65 -8.33 15.20
C MET A 169 -12.71 -8.93 16.24
N SER A 170 -11.80 -9.77 15.80
CA SER A 170 -10.71 -10.26 16.66
C SER A 170 -9.69 -9.16 17.01
N ILE A 171 -8.95 -9.35 18.11
CA ILE A 171 -7.79 -8.51 18.48
C ILE A 171 -6.79 -8.29 17.32
N MET A 172 -6.55 -9.32 16.50
CA MET A 172 -5.61 -9.23 15.39
C MET A 172 -6.02 -8.19 14.34
N THR A 173 -7.31 -8.16 14.01
CA THR A 173 -7.86 -7.14 13.10
C THR A 173 -7.90 -5.78 13.77
N TYR A 174 -8.35 -5.73 15.04
CA TYR A 174 -8.41 -4.49 15.82
C TYR A 174 -7.05 -3.78 15.86
N GLU A 175 -5.96 -4.48 16.18
CA GLU A 175 -4.62 -3.88 16.26
C GLU A 175 -4.18 -3.20 14.96
N MET A 176 -4.64 -3.71 13.81
CA MET A 176 -4.31 -3.15 12.49
C MET A 176 -5.17 -1.94 12.11
N VAL A 177 -6.35 -1.78 12.71
CA VAL A 177 -7.33 -0.76 12.31
C VAL A 177 -7.65 0.26 13.41
N LYS A 178 -7.30 -0.01 14.67
CA LYS A 178 -7.53 0.87 15.83
C LYS A 178 -7.02 2.31 15.69
N PRO A 179 -6.01 2.64 14.87
CA PRO A 179 -5.67 4.05 14.66
C PRO A 179 -6.83 4.84 14.05
N TYR A 180 -7.64 4.22 13.18
CA TYR A 180 -8.61 4.88 12.31
C TYR A 180 -10.07 4.74 12.75
N PHE A 181 -10.42 3.64 13.41
CA PHE A 181 -11.80 3.30 13.76
C PHE A 181 -12.04 3.34 15.26
N ASP A 182 -13.27 3.71 15.64
CA ASP A 182 -13.76 3.63 17.00
C ASP A 182 -14.26 2.21 17.25
N CYS A 183 -13.69 1.56 18.25
CA CYS A 183 -13.97 0.17 18.58
C CYS A 183 -14.17 0.02 20.09
N GLU A 184 -15.02 -0.93 20.48
CA GLU A 184 -15.36 -1.21 21.87
C GLU A 184 -14.97 -2.65 22.21
N TYR A 185 -14.31 -2.87 23.35
CA TYR A 185 -13.99 -4.22 23.80
C TYR A 185 -15.26 -5.03 24.08
N HIS A 186 -15.35 -6.22 23.49
CA HIS A 186 -16.51 -7.12 23.58
C HIS A 186 -16.08 -8.51 24.08
N GLY A 187 -15.36 -8.54 25.20
CA GLY A 187 -15.03 -9.80 25.87
C GLY A 187 -14.06 -10.68 25.06
N LYS A 188 -14.16 -11.99 25.27
CA LYS A 188 -13.23 -12.98 24.73
C LYS A 188 -13.90 -14.30 24.41
N ILE A 189 -13.38 -15.03 23.43
CA ILE A 189 -13.81 -16.40 23.12
C ILE A 189 -12.63 -17.39 23.18
N PRO A 190 -12.85 -18.62 23.64
CA PRO A 190 -11.79 -19.64 23.67
C PRO A 190 -11.48 -20.10 22.25
N VAL A 191 -10.26 -19.94 21.75
CA VAL A 191 -9.79 -20.41 20.44
C VAL A 191 -8.93 -21.66 20.61
N LYS A 192 -9.26 -22.71 19.84
CA LYS A 192 -8.58 -24.00 19.92
C LYS A 192 -7.08 -23.82 19.72
N TYR A 193 -6.28 -24.32 20.66
CA TYR A 193 -4.81 -24.25 20.65
C TYR A 193 -4.19 -22.83 20.74
N GLN A 194 -4.98 -21.77 20.91
CA GLN A 194 -4.49 -20.39 21.03
C GLN A 194 -4.89 -19.70 22.34
N GLY A 195 -5.73 -20.35 23.17
CA GLY A 195 -6.25 -19.75 24.40
C GLY A 195 -7.41 -18.80 24.12
N ASP A 196 -7.68 -17.88 25.04
CA ASP A 196 -8.74 -16.90 24.86
C ASP A 196 -8.31 -15.79 23.89
N MET A 197 -9.19 -15.47 22.93
CA MET A 197 -9.00 -14.38 21.99
C MET A 197 -9.98 -13.26 22.29
N GLU A 198 -9.44 -12.06 22.52
CA GLU A 198 -10.23 -10.85 22.72
C GLU A 198 -10.98 -10.45 21.45
N MET A 199 -12.17 -9.87 21.67
CA MET A 199 -13.07 -9.42 20.63
C MET A 199 -13.40 -7.95 20.82
N TYR A 200 -13.69 -7.26 19.72
CA TYR A 200 -13.97 -5.84 19.68
C TYR A 200 -15.12 -5.57 18.70
N PHE A 201 -16.11 -4.80 19.13
CA PHE A 201 -17.11 -4.27 18.22
C PHE A 201 -16.56 -3.06 17.47
N LEU A 202 -16.67 -3.10 16.15
CA LEU A 202 -16.48 -1.93 15.31
C LEU A 202 -17.72 -1.04 15.41
N LYS A 203 -17.51 0.25 15.69
CA LYS A 203 -18.60 1.23 15.73
C LYS A 203 -18.64 2.05 14.45
N ARG A 204 -17.68 2.95 14.27
CA ARG A 204 -17.59 3.89 13.13
C ARG A 204 -16.14 4.32 12.90
N ILE A 205 -15.87 5.07 11.83
CA ILE A 205 -14.62 5.79 11.64
C ILE A 205 -14.49 6.87 12.72
N LYS A 206 -13.31 7.01 13.34
CA LYS A 206 -13.09 8.06 14.35
C LYS A 206 -13.37 9.44 13.75
N LYS A 207 -13.92 10.35 14.57
CA LYS A 207 -14.32 11.70 14.16
C LYS A 207 -13.26 12.49 13.39
N LYS A 208 -11.97 12.35 13.75
CA LYS A 208 -10.85 13.03 13.05
C LYS A 208 -10.70 12.57 11.59
N TYR A 209 -11.11 11.35 11.29
CA TYR A 209 -10.88 10.68 10.01
C TYR A 209 -12.15 10.53 9.17
N SER A 210 -13.30 11.01 9.63
CA SER A 210 -14.55 10.96 8.87
C SER A 210 -14.88 12.30 8.20
N GLU A 211 -15.51 12.24 7.03
CA GLU A 211 -16.10 13.40 6.33
C GLU A 211 -17.22 14.01 7.18
N ASP A 212 -18.14 13.17 7.67
CA ASP A 212 -19.17 13.54 8.63
C ASP A 212 -18.79 13.04 10.04
N ARG A 213 -18.42 13.97 10.91
CA ARG A 213 -17.97 13.68 12.28
C ARG A 213 -19.06 13.10 13.19
N LYS A 214 -20.33 13.16 12.80
CA LYS A 214 -21.46 12.59 13.54
C LYS A 214 -21.78 11.18 13.08
N ILE A 215 -21.75 10.95 11.76
CA ILE A 215 -22.13 9.68 11.15
C ILE A 215 -20.95 8.69 11.19
N GLY A 216 -19.75 9.12 10.78
CA GLY A 216 -18.56 8.28 10.89
C GLY A 216 -18.44 7.15 9.85
N THR A 217 -19.09 7.25 8.69
CA THR A 217 -19.13 6.14 7.70
C THR A 217 -18.24 6.38 6.49
N LYS A 218 -17.97 7.64 6.13
CA LYS A 218 -17.12 8.00 4.99
C LYS A 218 -15.76 8.57 5.44
N PRO A 219 -14.63 8.11 4.87
CA PRO A 219 -13.30 8.58 5.21
C PRO A 219 -12.98 9.95 4.56
N ASN A 220 -12.39 10.86 5.34
CA ASN A 220 -11.93 12.16 4.84
C ASN A 220 -10.50 12.12 4.25
N GLU A 221 -9.99 13.27 3.80
CA GLU A 221 -8.65 13.37 3.21
C GLU A 221 -7.52 12.96 4.17
N ILE A 222 -7.63 13.25 5.48
CA ILE A 222 -6.61 12.82 6.47
C ILE A 222 -6.55 11.29 6.53
N PHE A 223 -7.70 10.61 6.52
CA PHE A 223 -7.75 9.15 6.43
C PHE A 223 -7.08 8.66 5.15
N ARG A 224 -7.38 9.29 4.01
CA ARG A 224 -6.85 8.90 2.69
C ARG A 224 -5.33 8.99 2.65
N VAL A 225 -4.73 10.08 3.14
CA VAL A 225 -3.27 10.22 3.22
C VAL A 225 -2.66 9.10 4.08
N LYS A 226 -3.21 8.84 5.26
CA LYS A 226 -2.72 7.75 6.13
C LYS A 226 -2.89 6.36 5.50
N TYR A 227 -3.98 6.14 4.77
CA TYR A 227 -4.19 4.93 4.00
C TYR A 227 -3.11 4.77 2.92
N LEU A 228 -2.80 5.83 2.18
CA LEU A 228 -1.78 5.82 1.13
C LEU A 228 -0.37 5.62 1.69
N ILE A 229 -0.04 6.22 2.84
CA ILE A 229 1.23 5.94 3.55
C ILE A 229 1.34 4.45 3.89
N ARG A 230 0.26 3.81 4.34
CA ARG A 230 0.28 2.37 4.58
C ARG A 230 0.41 1.59 3.27
N GLN A 231 -0.30 1.99 2.23
CA GLN A 231 -0.25 1.37 0.90
C GLN A 231 1.10 1.56 0.19
N PHE A 232 1.90 2.56 0.58
CA PHE A 232 3.22 2.82 0.02
C PHE A 232 4.11 1.57 0.06
N THR A 233 4.01 0.73 1.09
CA THR A 233 4.78 -0.52 1.18
C THR A 233 4.49 -1.47 0.01
N ASP A 234 3.22 -1.60 -0.41
CA ASP A 234 2.87 -2.45 -1.56
C ASP A 234 3.44 -1.86 -2.86
N LEU A 235 3.35 -0.53 -3.01
CA LEU A 235 3.91 0.18 -4.16
C LEU A 235 5.43 0.06 -4.23
N GLN A 236 6.10 0.22 -3.09
CA GLN A 236 7.54 0.09 -2.94
C GLN A 236 8.01 -1.32 -3.32
N GLU A 237 7.37 -2.38 -2.81
CA GLU A 237 7.72 -3.76 -3.19
C GLU A 237 7.62 -3.97 -4.71
N MET A 238 6.56 -3.46 -5.35
CA MET A 238 6.35 -3.64 -6.78
C MET A 238 7.34 -2.85 -7.64
N ILE A 239 7.67 -1.62 -7.26
CA ILE A 239 8.66 -0.81 -8.01
C ILE A 239 10.07 -1.35 -7.80
N LEU A 240 10.44 -1.75 -6.58
CA LEU A 240 11.77 -2.34 -6.34
C LEU A 240 11.95 -3.68 -7.08
N ASP A 241 10.93 -4.54 -7.16
CA ASP A 241 10.97 -5.77 -7.97
C ASP A 241 11.11 -5.46 -9.48
N LYS A 242 10.48 -4.38 -9.96
CA LYS A 242 10.67 -3.90 -11.33
C LYS A 242 12.12 -3.44 -11.55
N LEU A 243 12.67 -2.62 -10.67
CA LEU A 243 14.03 -2.12 -10.77
C LEU A 243 15.06 -3.27 -10.75
N GLU A 244 14.91 -4.22 -9.84
CA GLU A 244 15.80 -5.39 -9.74
C GLU A 244 15.79 -6.24 -11.02
N ARG A 245 14.67 -6.31 -11.74
CA ARG A 245 14.53 -7.14 -12.95
C ARG A 245 14.87 -6.44 -14.25
N GLU A 246 14.61 -5.14 -14.32
CA GLU A 246 14.59 -4.41 -15.60
C GLU A 246 15.70 -3.37 -15.72
N LEU A 247 16.40 -3.02 -14.63
CA LEU A 247 17.54 -2.12 -14.74
C LEU A 247 18.70 -2.81 -15.49
N PRO A 248 19.39 -2.09 -16.40
CA PRO A 248 20.60 -2.59 -17.02
C PRO A 248 21.69 -2.95 -16.01
N GLU A 249 22.40 -4.06 -16.23
CA GLU A 249 23.46 -4.56 -15.34
C GLU A 249 24.64 -3.58 -15.14
N TYR A 250 24.80 -2.61 -16.05
CA TYR A 250 25.85 -1.59 -15.97
C TYR A 250 25.54 -0.45 -15.00
N LEU A 251 24.31 -0.37 -14.46
CA LEU A 251 23.92 0.65 -13.47
C LEU A 251 24.38 0.25 -12.07
N TYR A 252 25.66 0.47 -11.80
CA TYR A 252 26.26 0.15 -10.49
C TYR A 252 25.82 1.11 -9.39
N TYR A 253 25.49 2.37 -9.71
CA TYR A 253 25.05 3.37 -8.74
C TYR A 253 23.52 3.51 -8.73
N HIS A 254 22.91 3.81 -9.89
CA HIS A 254 21.46 3.99 -10.03
C HIS A 254 20.73 2.63 -10.02
N ASN A 255 20.79 1.94 -8.89
CA ASN A 255 20.20 0.63 -8.64
C ASN A 255 19.13 0.70 -7.55
N TYR A 256 18.39 -0.40 -7.36
CA TYR A 256 17.30 -0.46 -6.39
C TYR A 256 17.71 -0.11 -4.93
N LYS A 257 18.99 -0.29 -4.55
CA LYS A 257 19.50 0.09 -3.23
C LYS A 257 19.65 1.61 -3.10
N HIS A 258 20.12 2.29 -4.15
CA HIS A 258 20.13 3.76 -4.18
C HIS A 258 18.71 4.30 -4.03
N THR A 259 17.74 3.75 -4.77
CA THR A 259 16.33 4.14 -4.60
C THR A 259 15.82 3.97 -3.15
N ILE A 260 16.17 2.87 -2.48
CA ILE A 260 15.84 2.66 -1.06
C ILE A 260 16.50 3.74 -0.18
N ASP A 261 17.77 4.04 -0.41
CA ASP A 261 18.50 5.07 0.33
C ASP A 261 17.82 6.44 0.18
N VAL A 262 17.48 6.85 -1.05
CA VAL A 262 16.82 8.14 -1.32
C VAL A 262 15.44 8.21 -0.68
N VAL A 263 14.64 7.13 -0.72
CA VAL A 263 13.34 7.07 -0.02
C VAL A 263 13.51 7.28 1.48
N ASN A 264 14.48 6.61 2.10
CA ASN A 264 14.74 6.73 3.53
C ASN A 264 15.23 8.15 3.89
N GLN A 265 16.09 8.75 3.07
CA GLN A 265 16.55 10.12 3.31
C GLN A 265 15.45 11.15 3.09
N ALA A 266 14.58 10.96 2.09
CA ALA A 266 13.45 11.85 1.84
C ALA A 266 12.47 11.86 3.01
N GLU A 267 12.19 10.70 3.61
CA GLU A 267 11.39 10.60 4.83
C GLU A 267 12.08 11.28 6.02
N LEU A 268 13.37 10.99 6.26
CA LEU A 268 14.13 11.52 7.39
C LEU A 268 14.26 13.04 7.33
N ILE A 269 14.69 13.58 6.19
CA ILE A 269 14.87 15.01 5.96
C ILE A 269 13.50 15.70 5.98
N GLY A 270 12.47 15.09 5.39
CA GLY A 270 11.10 15.61 5.44
C GLY A 270 10.60 15.82 6.88
N TYR A 271 10.75 14.81 7.75
CA TYR A 271 10.40 14.98 9.17
C TYR A 271 11.28 16.01 9.87
N GLY A 272 12.57 16.10 9.54
CA GLY A 272 13.49 17.10 10.08
C GLY A 272 13.12 18.54 9.72
N GLU A 273 12.58 18.76 8.51
CA GLU A 273 12.05 20.05 8.06
C GLU A 273 10.61 20.31 8.51
N GLY A 274 9.96 19.35 9.16
CA GLY A 274 8.63 19.49 9.74
C GLY A 274 7.49 19.53 8.72
N VAL A 275 7.65 18.87 7.57
CA VAL A 275 6.56 18.75 6.58
C VAL A 275 5.45 17.81 7.09
N ASP A 276 4.23 17.97 6.58
CA ASP A 276 3.10 17.16 7.00
C ASP A 276 3.08 15.75 6.37
N ASP A 277 2.13 14.93 6.79
CA ASP A 277 2.00 13.54 6.32
C ASP A 277 1.79 13.44 4.80
N GLU A 278 1.10 14.40 4.19
CA GLU A 278 0.88 14.37 2.74
C GLU A 278 2.21 14.67 2.02
N ALA A 279 2.93 15.71 2.46
CA ALA A 279 4.25 16.01 1.93
C ALA A 279 5.24 14.85 2.08
N ILE A 280 5.25 14.14 3.21
CA ILE A 280 6.07 12.92 3.40
C ILE A 280 5.70 11.85 2.37
N LEU A 281 4.40 11.61 2.17
CA LEU A 281 3.92 10.64 1.17
C LEU A 281 4.38 11.02 -0.25
N LEU A 282 4.28 12.29 -0.63
CA LEU A 282 4.70 12.76 -1.96
C LEU A 282 6.22 12.64 -2.14
N LEU A 283 7.01 12.99 -1.11
CA LEU A 283 8.46 12.85 -1.12
C LEU A 283 8.92 11.40 -1.27
N MET A 284 8.39 10.49 -0.45
CA MET A 284 8.71 9.07 -0.52
C MET A 284 8.31 8.48 -1.87
N THR A 285 7.18 8.91 -2.42
CA THR A 285 6.72 8.45 -3.74
C THR A 285 7.57 9.00 -4.87
N ALA A 286 7.96 10.28 -4.84
CA ALA A 286 8.88 10.83 -5.82
C ALA A 286 10.25 10.12 -5.77
N ALA A 287 10.80 9.93 -4.57
CA ALA A 287 12.04 9.19 -4.34
C ALA A 287 11.95 7.74 -4.85
N LEU A 288 10.81 7.08 -4.74
CA LEU A 288 10.65 5.72 -5.25
C LEU A 288 10.71 5.64 -6.78
N PHE A 289 10.31 6.70 -7.49
CA PHE A 289 10.18 6.71 -8.95
C PHE A 289 11.29 7.50 -9.67
N HIS A 290 12.11 8.30 -8.99
CA HIS A 290 13.07 9.21 -9.63
C HIS A 290 14.00 8.49 -10.63
N ASP A 291 14.55 7.36 -10.21
CA ASP A 291 15.43 6.51 -11.02
C ASP A 291 14.70 5.46 -11.86
N ALA A 292 13.39 5.31 -11.71
CA ALA A 292 12.65 4.26 -12.41
C ALA A 292 12.71 4.43 -13.94
N GLY A 293 12.94 5.64 -14.43
CA GLY A 293 13.13 5.88 -15.85
C GLY A 293 14.36 5.22 -16.46
N HIS A 294 15.34 4.80 -15.66
CA HIS A 294 16.50 4.06 -16.15
C HIS A 294 16.14 2.68 -16.74
N THR A 295 14.94 2.14 -16.44
CA THR A 295 14.43 0.94 -17.13
C THR A 295 14.03 1.21 -18.59
N ILE A 296 13.91 2.48 -18.98
CA ILE A 296 13.52 2.93 -20.32
C ILE A 296 14.72 3.55 -21.05
N GLY A 297 15.45 4.45 -20.39
CA GLY A 297 16.60 5.12 -20.98
C GLY A 297 17.45 5.84 -19.95
N TYR A 298 18.75 5.94 -20.21
CA TYR A 298 19.69 6.60 -19.31
C TYR A 298 19.53 8.12 -19.29
N ASP A 299 19.54 8.73 -20.48
CA ASP A 299 19.39 10.17 -20.61
C ASP A 299 17.90 10.54 -20.45
N ASN A 300 17.62 11.59 -19.69
CA ASN A 300 16.26 12.00 -19.30
C ASN A 300 15.47 10.93 -18.51
N HIS A 301 16.17 10.12 -17.71
CA HIS A 301 15.53 9.12 -16.86
C HIS A 301 14.52 9.76 -15.89
N GLU A 302 14.72 10.99 -15.41
CA GLU A 302 13.77 11.68 -14.54
C GLU A 302 12.43 11.87 -15.24
N TYR A 303 12.45 12.31 -16.50
CA TYR A 303 11.24 12.43 -17.33
C TYR A 303 10.56 11.08 -17.52
N PHE A 304 11.32 10.02 -17.84
CA PHE A 304 10.74 8.68 -17.95
C PHE A 304 10.18 8.18 -16.60
N GLY A 305 10.81 8.52 -15.48
CA GLY A 305 10.32 8.28 -14.12
C GLY A 305 8.95 8.92 -13.91
N THR A 306 8.75 10.17 -14.36
CA THR A 306 7.43 10.82 -14.32
C THR A 306 6.38 10.09 -15.15
N GLN A 307 6.74 9.53 -16.31
CA GLN A 307 5.80 8.77 -17.15
C GLN A 307 5.37 7.47 -16.46
N ILE A 308 6.31 6.76 -15.85
CA ILE A 308 6.02 5.54 -15.07
C ILE A 308 5.13 5.90 -13.87
N ALA A 309 5.43 6.98 -13.14
CA ALA A 309 4.61 7.46 -12.03
C ALA A 309 3.17 7.77 -12.47
N ARG A 310 3.00 8.48 -13.59
CA ARG A 310 1.67 8.80 -14.16
C ARG A 310 0.87 7.58 -14.56
N GLU A 311 1.53 6.51 -15.02
CA GLU A 311 0.87 5.27 -15.38
C GLU A 311 0.47 4.42 -14.15
N TRP A 312 1.29 4.43 -13.10
CA TRP A 312 1.13 3.54 -11.94
C TRP A 312 0.26 4.14 -10.84
N LEU A 313 0.53 5.37 -10.44
CA LEU A 313 -0.07 5.99 -9.24
C LEU A 313 -1.62 6.06 -9.27
N PRO A 314 -2.31 6.24 -10.41
CA PRO A 314 -3.78 6.16 -10.44
C PRO A 314 -4.34 4.81 -9.96
N LYS A 315 -3.61 3.71 -10.20
CA LYS A 315 -4.01 2.35 -9.77
C LYS A 315 -4.01 2.20 -8.23
N PHE A 316 -3.28 3.09 -7.55
CA PHE A 316 -3.11 3.20 -6.10
C PHE A 316 -3.87 4.41 -5.50
N LYS A 317 -4.89 4.92 -6.18
CA LYS A 317 -5.80 5.96 -5.66
C LYS A 317 -5.14 7.34 -5.37
N TYR A 318 -3.94 7.60 -5.90
CA TYR A 318 -3.38 8.96 -5.88
C TYR A 318 -4.23 9.87 -6.76
N THR A 319 -4.42 11.11 -6.31
CA THR A 319 -5.13 12.13 -7.08
C THR A 319 -4.24 12.71 -8.17
N GLN A 320 -4.85 13.31 -9.21
CA GLN A 320 -4.08 13.95 -10.28
C GLN A 320 -3.15 15.06 -9.75
N LYS A 321 -3.63 15.86 -8.78
CA LYS A 321 -2.83 16.91 -8.12
C LYS A 321 -1.58 16.33 -7.46
N GLN A 322 -1.73 15.24 -6.70
CA GLN A 322 -0.61 14.57 -6.04
C GLN A 322 0.38 14.01 -7.07
N ILE A 323 -0.11 13.40 -8.15
CA ILE A 323 0.73 12.86 -9.23
C ILE A 323 1.53 13.98 -9.91
N ASP A 324 0.89 15.12 -10.19
CA ASP A 324 1.57 16.27 -10.79
C ASP A 324 2.67 16.80 -9.88
N GLU A 325 2.39 16.96 -8.58
CA GLU A 325 3.38 17.38 -7.60
C GLU A 325 4.54 16.39 -7.45
N ILE A 326 4.27 15.08 -7.43
CA ILE A 326 5.29 14.03 -7.45
C ILE A 326 6.18 14.15 -8.69
N CYS A 327 5.60 14.42 -9.86
CA CYS A 327 6.38 14.60 -11.10
C CYS A 327 7.28 15.84 -11.02
N GLU A 328 6.80 16.95 -10.47
CA GLU A 328 7.60 18.16 -10.25
C GLU A 328 8.73 17.93 -9.22
N ILE A 329 8.52 17.07 -8.23
CA ILE A 329 9.56 16.66 -7.28
C ILE A 329 10.61 15.78 -7.99
N ILE A 330 10.20 14.77 -8.76
CA ILE A 330 11.11 13.92 -9.55
C ILE A 330 11.97 14.78 -10.50
N MET A 331 11.37 15.70 -11.24
CA MET A 331 12.12 16.53 -12.19
C MET A 331 13.17 17.45 -11.53
N ALA A 332 13.04 17.73 -10.23
CA ALA A 332 14.01 18.54 -9.49
C ALA A 332 15.32 17.80 -9.19
N THR A 333 15.38 16.48 -9.31
CA THR A 333 16.62 15.71 -9.12
C THR A 333 17.60 15.87 -10.29
N LYS A 334 17.14 16.41 -11.43
CA LYS A 334 17.98 16.65 -12.59
C LYS A 334 19.16 17.57 -12.27
N LEU A 335 20.36 17.17 -12.70
CA LEU A 335 21.57 17.98 -12.52
C LEU A 335 21.75 19.04 -13.62
N PRO A 336 22.19 20.28 -13.28
CA PRO A 336 22.37 20.79 -11.93
C PRO A 336 21.02 21.09 -11.23
N PRO A 337 20.91 20.89 -9.90
CA PRO A 337 19.65 21.05 -9.19
C PRO A 337 19.23 22.53 -9.13
N ASP A 338 17.95 22.79 -9.39
CA ASP A 338 17.33 24.13 -9.31
C ASP A 338 15.94 24.07 -8.63
N PRO A 339 15.88 23.64 -7.36
CA PRO A 339 14.61 23.44 -6.64
C PRO A 339 13.88 24.76 -6.36
N LYS A 340 12.56 24.76 -6.51
CA LYS A 340 11.66 25.91 -6.31
C LYS A 340 10.81 25.83 -5.05
N THR A 341 10.60 24.62 -4.52
CA THR A 341 9.78 24.36 -3.33
C THR A 341 10.57 23.63 -2.27
N LEU A 342 10.06 23.63 -1.03
CA LEU A 342 10.67 22.89 0.07
C LEU A 342 10.79 21.38 -0.26
N LEU A 343 9.75 20.77 -0.85
CA LEU A 343 9.81 19.35 -1.21
C LEU A 343 10.87 19.08 -2.28
N GLN A 344 11.03 19.99 -3.24
CA GLN A 344 12.11 19.89 -4.22
C GLN A 344 13.50 20.05 -3.57
N THR A 345 13.66 20.95 -2.59
CA THR A 345 14.94 21.02 -1.85
C THR A 345 15.24 19.74 -1.07
N ILE A 346 14.21 19.12 -0.48
CA ILE A 346 14.36 17.88 0.29
C ILE A 346 14.76 16.73 -0.63
N ILE A 347 14.13 16.55 -1.79
CA ILE A 347 14.49 15.45 -2.69
C ILE A 347 15.91 15.61 -3.27
N CYS A 348 16.32 16.83 -3.63
CA CYS A 348 17.69 17.08 -4.11
C CYS A 348 18.73 16.70 -3.05
N ASP A 349 18.49 17.11 -1.80
CA ASP A 349 19.37 16.75 -0.69
C ASP A 349 19.35 15.24 -0.38
N SER A 350 18.21 14.58 -0.58
CA SER A 350 18.05 13.14 -0.35
C SER A 350 18.81 12.31 -1.38
N ASP A 351 18.74 12.70 -2.66
CA ASP A 351 19.45 12.04 -3.75
C ASP A 351 20.97 12.20 -3.62
N LEU A 352 21.42 13.39 -3.18
CA LEU A 352 22.82 13.72 -2.99
C LEU A 352 23.32 13.50 -1.54
N ASP A 353 22.56 12.80 -0.69
CA ASP A 353 22.92 12.59 0.72
C ASP A 353 24.28 11.89 0.88
N TYR A 354 24.60 10.97 -0.05
CA TYR A 354 25.83 10.19 -0.04
C TYR A 354 27.11 11.05 -0.03
N LEU A 355 27.04 12.30 -0.51
CA LEU A 355 28.17 13.24 -0.55
C LEU A 355 28.77 13.52 0.83
N GLY A 356 27.97 13.43 1.89
CA GLY A 356 28.43 13.61 3.27
C GLY A 356 28.48 12.33 4.10
N ARG A 357 28.23 11.16 3.50
CA ARG A 357 28.26 9.88 4.24
C ARG A 357 29.68 9.35 4.40
N SER A 358 29.89 8.47 5.37
CA SER A 358 31.20 7.85 5.62
C SER A 358 31.64 6.90 4.51
N ASP A 359 30.69 6.32 3.79
CA ASP A 359 30.87 5.39 2.66
C ASP A 359 30.95 6.12 1.30
N PHE A 360 31.12 7.44 1.30
CA PHE A 360 31.17 8.26 0.09
C PHE A 360 32.13 7.71 -0.99
N ILE A 361 33.37 7.32 -0.64
CA ILE A 361 34.36 6.85 -1.63
C ILE A 361 33.88 5.57 -2.34
N PRO A 362 33.48 4.49 -1.62
CA PRO A 362 32.87 3.32 -2.25
C PRO A 362 31.70 3.65 -3.18
N VAL A 363 30.79 4.53 -2.76
CA VAL A 363 29.61 4.92 -3.54
C VAL A 363 29.99 5.76 -4.77
N SER A 364 30.91 6.70 -4.62
CA SER A 364 31.43 7.49 -5.74
C SER A 364 32.12 6.59 -6.79
N ASN A 365 32.81 5.54 -6.33
CA ASN A 365 33.42 4.56 -7.22
C ASN A 365 32.39 3.72 -7.99
N THR A 366 31.22 3.42 -7.42
CA THR A 366 30.17 2.73 -8.19
C THR A 366 29.61 3.63 -9.30
N LEU A 367 29.44 4.93 -9.03
CA LEU A 367 29.04 5.89 -10.07
C LEU A 367 30.11 6.04 -11.15
N TYR A 368 31.39 6.03 -10.78
CA TYR A 368 32.49 5.98 -11.75
C TYR A 368 32.42 4.76 -12.67
N GLU A 369 32.27 3.54 -12.11
CA GLU A 369 32.20 2.32 -12.93
C GLU A 369 30.98 2.33 -13.87
N GLU A 370 29.85 2.89 -13.43
CA GLU A 370 28.67 3.08 -14.27
C GLU A 370 28.91 4.04 -15.44
N LEU A 371 29.52 5.20 -15.17
CA LEU A 371 29.86 6.18 -16.21
C LEU A 371 30.90 5.62 -17.18
N LYS A 372 31.88 4.88 -16.66
CA LYS A 372 32.91 4.21 -17.46
C LYS A 372 32.31 3.14 -18.38
N ALA A 373 31.38 2.32 -17.87
CA ALA A 373 30.69 1.31 -18.68
C ALA A 373 29.91 1.92 -19.87
N GLN A 374 29.57 3.21 -19.77
CA GLN A 374 28.90 3.98 -20.82
C GLN A 374 29.84 4.85 -21.66
N ASN A 375 31.16 4.73 -21.48
CA ASN A 375 32.18 5.59 -22.11
C ASN A 375 32.00 7.09 -21.79
N LYS A 376 31.33 7.43 -20.69
CA LYS A 376 31.16 8.80 -20.19
C LYS A 376 32.33 9.25 -19.29
N MET A 377 33.20 8.32 -18.88
CA MET A 377 34.37 8.61 -18.05
C MET A 377 35.57 7.75 -18.45
N ALA A 378 36.74 8.38 -18.58
CA ALA A 378 37.96 7.72 -19.07
C ALA A 378 38.82 7.09 -17.97
N SER A 379 38.99 7.80 -16.85
CA SER A 379 39.86 7.37 -15.75
C SER A 379 39.31 7.78 -14.39
N LEU A 380 39.73 7.06 -13.35
CA LEU A 380 39.34 7.38 -11.98
C LEU A 380 39.94 8.73 -11.53
N ASN A 381 41.12 9.09 -12.04
CA ASN A 381 41.73 10.38 -11.75
C ASN A 381 40.90 11.55 -12.32
N ALA A 382 40.44 11.44 -13.57
CA ALA A 382 39.56 12.42 -14.19
C ALA A 382 38.21 12.54 -13.44
N TRP A 383 37.65 11.40 -13.01
CA TRP A 383 36.46 11.38 -12.16
C TRP A 383 36.69 12.12 -10.83
N ASN A 384 37.78 11.82 -10.13
CA ASN A 384 38.11 12.46 -8.86
C ASN A 384 38.29 13.98 -9.00
N LYS A 385 38.89 14.48 -10.10
CA LYS A 385 38.96 15.92 -10.40
C LYS A 385 37.56 16.54 -10.53
N ILE A 386 36.65 15.88 -11.25
CA ILE A 386 35.25 16.33 -11.42
C ILE A 386 34.52 16.32 -10.07
N GLN A 387 34.71 15.27 -9.26
CA GLN A 387 34.13 15.16 -7.93
C GLN A 387 34.59 16.30 -7.02
N VAL A 388 35.90 16.60 -6.96
CA VAL A 388 36.42 17.74 -6.18
C VAL A 388 35.73 19.04 -6.61
N LYS A 389 35.61 19.29 -7.92
CA LYS A 389 34.93 20.48 -8.43
C LYS A 389 33.45 20.51 -8.02
N PHE A 390 32.74 19.40 -8.18
CA PHE A 390 31.32 19.28 -7.86
C PHE A 390 31.06 19.48 -6.36
N LEU A 391 31.73 18.73 -5.48
CA LEU A 391 31.56 18.85 -4.03
C LEU A 391 31.91 20.25 -3.51
N SER A 392 32.87 20.94 -4.14
CA SER A 392 33.31 22.29 -3.73
C SER A 392 32.29 23.37 -4.04
N VAL A 393 31.41 23.18 -5.03
CA VAL A 393 30.36 24.14 -5.40
C VAL A 393 28.97 23.71 -4.90
N HIS A 394 28.80 22.43 -4.58
CA HIS A 394 27.55 21.90 -4.06
C HIS A 394 27.29 22.36 -2.63
N HIS A 395 26.06 22.75 -2.33
CA HIS A 395 25.57 23.02 -0.98
C HIS A 395 24.24 22.31 -0.77
N PHE A 396 24.06 21.73 0.41
CA PHE A 396 22.76 21.20 0.80
C PHE A 396 21.77 22.36 1.01
N PHE A 397 20.53 22.16 0.60
CA PHE A 397 19.49 23.20 0.64
C PHE A 397 18.80 23.29 2.01
N THR A 398 18.52 22.14 2.62
CA THR A 398 17.74 22.01 3.86
C THR A 398 18.60 22.16 5.11
N LYS A 399 18.01 22.61 6.22
CA LYS A 399 18.73 22.73 7.50
C LYS A 399 19.16 21.37 8.02
N THR A 400 18.30 20.38 7.83
CA THR A 400 18.52 18.99 8.25
C THR A 400 19.70 18.38 7.53
N ALA A 401 19.75 18.43 6.19
CA ALA A 401 20.87 17.88 5.43
C ALA A 401 22.18 18.61 5.74
N ASN A 402 22.16 19.95 5.85
CA ASN A 402 23.33 20.71 6.28
C ASN A 402 23.87 20.23 7.64
N SER A 403 23.00 20.03 8.63
CA SER A 403 23.39 19.53 9.94
C SER A 403 23.94 18.09 9.90
N LEU A 404 23.42 17.25 9.02
CA LEU A 404 23.77 15.83 8.94
C LEU A 404 25.02 15.55 8.11
N ARG A 405 25.32 16.39 7.12
CA ARG A 405 26.24 16.04 6.03
C ARG A 405 27.31 17.08 5.73
N GLU A 406 27.10 18.37 6.01
CA GLU A 406 28.01 19.41 5.51
C GLU A 406 29.44 19.26 6.06
N VAL A 407 29.59 19.03 7.37
CA VAL A 407 30.90 18.84 8.01
C VAL A 407 31.65 17.65 7.42
N ASN A 408 30.95 16.53 7.22
CA ASN A 408 31.54 15.33 6.65
C ASN A 408 31.87 15.50 5.17
N LYS A 409 31.04 16.22 4.41
CA LYS A 409 31.28 16.53 2.99
C LYS A 409 32.59 17.29 2.81
N GLN A 410 32.90 18.25 3.68
CA GLN A 410 34.19 18.96 3.67
C GLN A 410 35.38 17.99 3.90
N ALA A 411 35.23 17.04 4.81
CA ALA A 411 36.24 16.00 5.00
C ALA A 411 36.38 15.08 3.76
N GLN A 412 35.29 14.80 3.04
CA GLN A 412 35.36 14.03 1.79
C GLN A 412 36.11 14.79 0.69
N ILE A 413 35.93 16.11 0.56
CA ILE A 413 36.68 16.93 -0.40
C ILE A 413 38.18 16.78 -0.19
N GLU A 414 38.66 16.90 1.05
CA GLU A 414 40.08 16.76 1.38
C GLU A 414 40.59 15.34 1.13
N ARG A 415 39.78 14.32 1.40
CA ARG A 415 40.11 12.92 1.08
C ARG A 415 40.28 12.69 -0.42
N ILE A 416 39.37 13.19 -1.25
CA ILE A 416 39.48 13.03 -2.71
C ILE A 416 40.67 13.82 -3.24
N LYS A 417 40.89 15.06 -2.77
CA LYS A 417 42.05 15.87 -3.19
C LYS A 417 43.38 15.15 -2.98
N ALA A 418 43.51 14.38 -1.90
CA ALA A 418 44.69 13.57 -1.61
C ALA A 418 44.85 12.35 -2.55
N LEU A 419 43.77 11.92 -3.21
CA LEU A 419 43.78 10.81 -4.19
C LEU A 419 43.95 11.28 -5.64
N VAL A 420 43.85 12.59 -5.91
CA VAL A 420 43.99 13.15 -7.26
C VAL A 420 45.47 13.34 -7.59
N ASN A 421 45.88 12.78 -8.73
CA ASN A 421 47.11 13.14 -9.40
C ASN A 421 46.84 14.39 -10.27
N TRP A 422 47.25 15.56 -9.80
CA TRP A 422 46.97 16.83 -10.47
C TRP A 422 47.79 17.05 -11.75
N ASP A 423 48.89 16.30 -11.91
CA ASP A 423 49.81 16.41 -13.04
C ASP A 423 49.46 15.48 -14.22
N GLU A 424 48.49 14.58 -14.04
CA GLU A 424 48.03 13.63 -15.05
C GLU A 424 46.69 14.10 -15.61
N ASP A 425 46.64 14.49 -16.89
CA ASP A 425 45.46 15.08 -17.54
C ASP A 425 44.19 14.22 -17.47
#